data_AF-R5QGZ7-F1
#
_entry.id   AF-R5QGZ7-F1
#
_cell.length_a   1.000
_cell.length_b   1.000
_cell.length_c   1.000
_cell.angle_alpha   90.00
_cell.angle_beta   90.00
_cell.angle_gamma   90.00
#
_symmetry.space_group_name_H-M   'P 1'
#
loop_
_entity.id
_entity.type
_entity.pdbx_description
1 polymer ?
#
loop_
_entity_poly.entity_id
_entity_poly.type
_entity_poly.pdbx_seq_one_letter_code
_entity_poly.pdbx_strand_id
1 'polypeptide(L)'
;MDNFSKMVEGVKITIEKMNKTPAELPWYMSVEQLEMTLKELDNMNRIRDMRQFMPYYPRGIADSWEFDDKLGNELLEVLDYYMKF
;
A
#
# COMPACT_ATOMS: atom_id res chain seq x y z
N MET A 1 18.66 -4.19 4.85
CA MET A 1 17.27 -4.29 4.38
C MET A 1 17.24 -5.12 3.11
N ASP A 2 16.42 -6.16 3.05
CA ASP A 2 16.17 -6.92 1.83
C ASP A 2 15.30 -6.12 0.83
N ASN A 3 15.16 -6.66 -0.39
CA ASN A 3 14.46 -5.97 -1.47
C ASN A 3 13.00 -5.68 -1.15
N PHE A 4 12.29 -6.59 -0.49
CA PHE A 4 10.89 -6.39 -0.15
C PHE A 4 10.72 -5.28 0.89
N SER A 5 11.55 -5.27 1.94
CA SER A 5 11.53 -4.15 2.89
C SER A 5 11.80 -2.80 2.22
N LYS A 6 12.69 -2.74 1.23
CA LYS A 6 12.95 -1.49 0.49
C LYS A 6 11.75 -1.05 -0.34
N MET A 7 11.04 -1.99 -0.97
CA MET A 7 9.82 -1.69 -1.71
C MET A 7 8.73 -1.16 -0.79
N VAL A 8 8.49 -1.85 0.33
CA VAL A 8 7.53 -1.41 1.35
C VAL A 8 7.88 -0.01 1.86
N GLU A 9 9.13 0.24 2.22
CA GLU A 9 9.58 1.55 2.72
C GLU A 9 9.39 2.65 1.67
N GLY A 10 9.69 2.37 0.39
CA GLY A 10 9.48 3.31 -0.71
C GLY A 10 8.02 3.73 -0.83
N VAL A 11 7.10 2.78 -0.81
CA VAL A 11 5.66 3.05 -0.88
C VAL A 11 5.16 3.78 0.36
N LYS A 12 5.63 3.41 1.56
CA LYS A 12 5.28 4.10 2.80
C LYS A 12 5.68 5.58 2.75
N ILE A 13 6.88 5.90 2.27
CA ILE A 13 7.34 7.28 2.10
C ILE A 13 6.41 8.07 1.16
N THR A 14 5.92 7.44 0.08
CA THR A 14 4.95 8.07 -0.84
C THR A 14 3.64 8.37 -0.10
N ILE A 15 3.08 7.40 0.61
CA ILE A 15 1.82 7.57 1.37
C ILE A 15 1.98 8.63 2.46
N GLU A 16 3.08 8.63 3.20
CA GLU A 16 3.35 9.63 4.25
C GLU A 16 3.47 11.05 3.70
N LYS A 17 3.99 11.22 2.48
CA LYS A 17 3.99 12.53 1.81
C LYS A 17 2.57 12.96 1.45
N MET A 18 1.76 12.06 0.91
CA MET A 18 0.37 12.33 0.55
C MET A 18 -0.48 12.70 1.77
N ASN A 19 -0.28 11.99 2.90
CA ASN A 19 -0.94 12.31 4.17
C ASN A 19 -0.54 13.67 4.76
N LYS A 20 0.60 14.26 4.37
CA LYS A 20 0.99 15.61 4.78
C LYS A 20 0.27 16.71 3.99
N THR A 21 -0.24 16.40 2.80
CA THR A 21 -1.00 17.34 1.95
C THR A 21 -2.37 16.77 1.58
N PRO A 22 -3.26 16.51 2.56
CA PRO A 22 -4.53 15.83 2.31
C PRO A 22 -5.46 16.60 1.36
N ALA A 23 -5.30 17.93 1.24
CA ALA A 23 -6.05 18.76 0.30
C ALA A 23 -5.64 18.55 -1.18
N GLU A 24 -4.50 17.91 -1.43
CA GLU A 24 -3.99 17.59 -2.77
C GLU A 24 -4.28 16.13 -3.18
N LEU A 25 -4.94 15.36 -2.30
CA LEU A 25 -5.31 13.98 -2.61
C LEU A 25 -6.29 13.94 -3.78
N PRO A 26 -6.18 12.92 -4.65
CA PRO A 26 -7.22 12.66 -5.62
C PRO A 26 -8.57 12.47 -4.93
N TRP A 27 -9.65 12.94 -5.57
CA TRP A 27 -11.00 12.92 -4.99
C TRP A 27 -11.50 11.50 -4.63
N TYR A 28 -10.94 10.49 -5.27
CA TYR A 28 -11.26 9.07 -5.09
C TYR A 28 -10.47 8.40 -3.95
N MET A 29 -9.55 9.12 -3.33
CA MET A 29 -8.64 8.60 -2.30
C MET A 29 -8.92 9.27 -0.95
N SER A 30 -9.02 8.48 0.12
CA SER A 30 -9.17 9.02 1.48
C SER A 30 -7.92 8.83 2.33
N VAL A 31 -7.69 9.77 3.25
CA VAL A 31 -6.63 9.65 4.27
C VAL A 31 -6.77 8.36 5.08
N GLU A 32 -8.01 7.95 5.38
CA GLU A 32 -8.27 6.70 6.10
C GLU A 32 -7.79 5.47 5.31
N GLN A 33 -8.07 5.40 4.00
CA GLN A 33 -7.56 4.32 3.15
C GLN A 33 -6.03 4.29 3.14
N LEU A 34 -5.39 5.46 3.07
CA LEU A 34 -3.93 5.58 3.11
C LEU A 34 -3.34 5.12 4.45
N GLU A 35 -3.95 5.51 5.57
CA GLU A 35 -3.52 5.08 6.90
C GLU A 35 -3.73 3.58 7.15
N MET A 36 -4.84 3.02 6.67
CA MET A 36 -5.04 1.56 6.69
C MET A 36 -3.95 0.86 5.89
N THR A 37 -3.68 1.33 4.67
CA THR A 37 -2.65 0.77 3.79
C THR A 37 -1.27 0.76 4.47
N LEU A 38 -0.88 1.84 5.16
CA LEU A 38 0.37 1.87 5.94
C LEU A 38 0.45 0.76 6.99
N LYS A 39 -0.63 0.53 7.76
CA LYS A 39 -0.68 -0.51 8.79
C LYS A 39 -0.57 -1.90 8.17
N GLU A 40 -1.17 -2.11 7.01
CA GLU A 40 -1.09 -3.39 6.30
C GLU A 40 0.31 -3.66 5.75
N LEU A 41 0.94 -2.64 5.14
CA LEU A 41 2.33 -2.71 4.69
C LEU A 41 3.30 -3.07 5.82
N ASP A 42 3.10 -2.50 7.02
CA ASP A 42 3.89 -2.86 8.20
C ASP A 42 3.66 -4.31 8.63
N ASN A 43 2.42 -4.80 8.61
CA ASN A 43 2.11 -6.19 8.91
C ASN A 43 2.71 -7.15 7.89
N MET A 44 2.64 -6.83 6.59
CA MET A 44 3.29 -7.62 5.53
C MET A 44 4.79 -7.74 5.77
N ASN A 45 5.47 -6.63 6.06
CA ASN A 45 6.92 -6.62 6.27
C ASN A 45 7.34 -7.34 7.57
N ARG A 46 6.47 -7.35 8.59
CA ARG A 46 6.72 -8.03 9.88
C ARG A 46 6.47 -9.54 9.83
N ILE A 47 5.35 -9.97 9.25
CA ILE A 47 4.91 -11.38 9.30
C ILE A 47 5.50 -12.17 8.13
N ARG A 48 5.61 -11.57 6.93
CA ARG A 48 6.17 -12.18 5.70
C ARG A 48 5.65 -13.59 5.37
N ASP A 49 4.41 -13.88 5.75
CA ASP A 49 3.74 -15.14 5.47
C ASP A 49 2.28 -14.85 5.08
N MET A 50 1.98 -15.05 3.80
CA MET A 50 0.64 -14.79 3.25
C MET A 50 -0.46 -15.69 3.84
N ARG A 51 -0.10 -16.82 4.47
CA ARG A 51 -1.06 -17.68 5.17
C ARG A 51 -1.48 -17.10 6.52
N GLN A 52 -0.67 -16.18 7.06
CA GLN A 52 -0.92 -15.51 8.34
C GLN A 52 -1.48 -14.11 8.16
N PHE A 53 -1.16 -13.44 7.06
CA PHE A 53 -1.66 -12.09 6.79
C PHE A 53 -1.93 -11.88 5.30
N MET A 54 -3.11 -11.38 4.96
CA MET A 54 -3.48 -10.95 3.62
C MET A 54 -3.96 -9.50 3.70
N PRO A 55 -3.31 -8.54 3.02
CA PRO A 55 -3.73 -7.15 3.06
C PRO A 55 -5.09 -6.93 2.38
N TYR A 56 -5.84 -5.93 2.84
CA TYR A 56 -7.14 -5.53 2.31
C TYR A 56 -7.04 -4.44 1.24
N TYR A 57 -5.95 -3.65 1.21
CA TYR A 57 -5.79 -2.57 0.23
C TYR A 57 -6.03 -2.98 -1.23
N PRO A 58 -5.77 -4.23 -1.71
CA PRO A 58 -6.07 -4.56 -3.11
C PRO A 58 -7.55 -4.40 -3.44
N ARG A 59 -8.43 -4.71 -2.48
CA ARG A 59 -9.87 -4.48 -2.61
C ARG A 59 -10.21 -2.99 -2.50
N GLY A 60 -9.59 -2.29 -1.55
CA GLY A 60 -9.77 -0.84 -1.42
C GLY A 60 -9.42 -0.07 -2.69
N ILE A 61 -8.35 -0.48 -3.38
CA ILE A 61 -7.94 0.05 -4.68
C ILE A 61 -8.99 -0.29 -5.73
N ALA A 62 -9.35 -1.56 -5.89
CA ALA A 62 -10.28 -2.00 -6.94
C ALA A 62 -11.69 -1.37 -6.81
N ASP A 63 -12.15 -1.17 -5.58
CA ASP A 63 -13.49 -0.64 -5.31
C ASP A 63 -13.55 0.90 -5.38
N SER A 64 -12.42 1.60 -5.24
CA SER A 64 -12.44 3.05 -5.00
C SER A 64 -11.42 3.88 -5.75
N TRP A 65 -10.35 3.32 -6.31
CA TRP A 65 -9.28 4.10 -6.95
C TRP A 65 -9.32 3.99 -8.47
N GLU A 66 -8.77 4.99 -9.15
CA GLU A 66 -8.59 4.95 -10.60
C GLU A 66 -7.62 3.84 -11.00
N PHE A 67 -7.90 3.20 -12.14
CA PHE A 67 -7.17 2.02 -12.60
C PHE A 67 -5.68 2.28 -12.89
N ASP A 68 -5.36 3.48 -13.39
CA ASP A 68 -3.98 3.90 -13.72
C ASP A 68 -3.31 4.68 -12.59
N ASP A 69 -3.89 4.69 -11.39
CA ASP A 69 -3.30 5.37 -10.24
C ASP A 69 -1.90 4.80 -9.93
N LYS A 70 -0.91 5.70 -9.87
CA LYS A 70 0.48 5.30 -9.71
C LYS A 70 0.73 4.57 -8.37
N LEU A 71 0.17 5.09 -7.27
CA LEU A 71 0.32 4.47 -5.97
C LEU A 71 -0.42 3.12 -5.93
N GLY A 72 -1.60 3.05 -6.54
CA GLY A 72 -2.36 1.81 -6.71
C GLY A 72 -1.52 0.73 -7.39
N ASN A 73 -0.87 1.06 -8.51
CA ASN A 73 0.01 0.14 -9.23
C ASN A 73 1.24 -0.27 -8.41
N GLU A 74 1.89 0.65 -7.71
CA GLU A 74 3.02 0.34 -6.81
C GLU A 74 2.60 -0.62 -5.67
N LEU A 75 1.40 -0.43 -5.11
CA LEU A 75 0.83 -1.32 -4.09
C LEU A 75 0.55 -2.73 -4.63
N LEU A 76 0.04 -2.83 -5.86
CA LEU A 76 -0.16 -4.13 -6.52
C LEU A 76 1.18 -4.84 -6.80
N GLU A 77 2.23 -4.13 -7.18
CA GLU A 77 3.58 -4.71 -7.30
C GLU A 77 4.12 -5.24 -5.96
N VAL A 78 3.89 -4.50 -4.86
CA VAL A 78 4.23 -4.96 -3.51
C VAL A 78 3.45 -6.22 -3.15
N LEU A 79 2.15 -6.29 -3.46
CA LEU A 79 1.33 -7.48 -3.26
C LEU A 79 1.88 -8.67 -4.05
N ASP A 80 2.17 -8.48 -5.34
CA ASP A 80 2.71 -9.51 -6.22
C ASP A 80 4.05 -10.08 -5.73
N TYR A 81 4.89 -9.22 -5.15
CA TYR A 81 6.11 -9.68 -4.51
C TYR A 81 5.82 -10.44 -3.21
N TYR A 82 4.87 -9.93 -2.41
CA TYR A 82 4.50 -10.55 -1.15
C TYR A 82 3.91 -11.96 -1.30
N MET A 83 3.10 -12.17 -2.34
CA MET A 83 2.50 -13.47 -2.65
C MET A 83 3.53 -14.55 -3.06
N LYS A 84 4.80 -14.18 -3.22
CA LYS A 84 5.90 -15.11 -3.53
C LYS A 84 6.70 -15.55 -2.30
N PHE A 85 6.39 -15.03 -1.11
CA PHE A 85 6.92 -15.54 0.16
C PHE A 85 6.19 -16.82 0.58
#